data_AF-A0A4R4ZVA2-F1
#
_entry.id   AF-A0A4R4ZVA2-F1
#
_cell.length_a   1.000
_cell.length_b   1.000
_cell.length_c   1.000
_cell.angle_alpha   90.00
_cell.angle_beta   90.00
_cell.angle_gamma   90.00
#
_symmetry.space_group_name_H-M   'P 1'
#
loop_
_entity.id
_entity.type
_entity.pdbx_description
1 polymer ?
#
loop_
_entity_poly.entity_id
_entity_poly.type
_entity_poly.pdbx_seq_one_letter_code
_entity_poly.pdbx_strand_id
1 'polypeptide(L)'
;MTDPLEALRAPTVPVDPDPVFAARLRERLRRALLEPTGGTMTTTVHETQARVRTLTPRINVDDGQHALRWYAEAFGAELRGDPMMEEDGRVGHAELAIGDSVLMLADEWPDHGLLSPKTRGGPSQSLYLSVPDVDVVFARAVELGAAADRAVSDYPYGRNGVITDPFGHRWIISSPPSPAHSRARQGDVGYASVWLPDVERAAAFYGTVLDWHSVSGSVSGGRHVEGLPHQHIGLFGGQEHRTTFLAFAVEDVHETLRRIQHAGGEAAEPTEEPFGLSAMCTDDQGMSFSIYQPPEGASPVENRLAEAAGVTPHHGEISYLTIGVPDVARAQSFYGAVLGWEFTPGHTPGGWNVQLDGTEVQPMTGIHGGADRPVVVPMYSVDDIETAVTRVREAGGTASAPEQQPYGLASTCTDDQGSHFYLAQH
;
A
#
# COMPACT_ATOMS: atom_id res chain seq x y z
N MET A 1 20.53 -26.89 -53.79
CA MET A 1 20.40 -25.77 -52.86
C MET A 1 19.82 -26.33 -51.57
N THR A 2 20.64 -26.40 -50.54
CA THR A 2 20.27 -26.92 -49.22
C THR A 2 19.46 -25.86 -48.48
N ASP A 3 18.41 -26.29 -47.79
CA ASP A 3 17.45 -25.44 -47.07
C ASP A 3 18.17 -24.62 -45.95
N PRO A 4 18.08 -23.28 -45.94
CA PRO A 4 18.72 -22.44 -44.93
C PRO A 4 18.18 -22.62 -43.50
N LEU A 5 17.13 -23.42 -43.31
CA LEU A 5 16.51 -23.69 -42.00
C LEU A 5 17.01 -24.97 -41.31
N GLU A 6 17.93 -25.74 -41.90
CA GLU A 6 18.52 -26.92 -41.22
C GLU A 6 19.29 -26.58 -39.93
N ALA A 7 19.85 -25.37 -39.83
CA ALA A 7 20.63 -24.93 -38.66
C ALA A 7 19.81 -24.86 -37.36
N LEU A 8 18.48 -24.75 -37.45
CA LEU A 8 17.58 -24.68 -36.29
C LEU A 8 17.25 -26.06 -35.69
N ARG A 9 17.67 -27.16 -36.32
CA ARG A 9 17.41 -28.53 -35.85
C ARG A 9 18.56 -29.13 -35.04
N ALA A 10 19.68 -28.41 -34.86
CA ALA A 10 20.80 -28.86 -34.04
C ALA A 10 20.54 -28.55 -32.54
N PRO A 11 20.84 -29.46 -31.61
CA PRO A 11 20.71 -29.19 -30.17
C PRO A 11 21.61 -28.01 -29.76
N THR A 12 21.05 -27.05 -29.03
CA THR A 12 21.78 -25.90 -28.49
C THR A 12 22.66 -26.38 -27.33
N VAL A 13 23.97 -26.34 -27.50
CA VAL A 13 24.93 -26.60 -26.42
C VAL A 13 25.26 -25.26 -25.76
N PRO A 14 25.07 -25.09 -24.43
CA PRO A 14 25.47 -23.88 -23.74
C PRO A 14 26.98 -23.65 -23.92
N VAL A 15 27.35 -22.50 -24.46
CA VAL A 15 28.75 -22.09 -24.57
C VAL A 15 29.01 -21.14 -23.41
N ASP A 16 30.01 -21.46 -22.58
CA ASP A 16 30.44 -20.54 -21.52
C ASP A 16 30.88 -19.21 -22.15
N PRO A 17 30.47 -18.07 -21.57
CA PRO A 17 30.80 -16.77 -22.12
C PRO A 17 32.31 -16.58 -22.17
N ASP A 18 32.80 -15.93 -23.22
CA ASP A 18 34.21 -15.61 -23.39
C ASP A 18 34.77 -14.97 -22.11
N PRO A 19 35.77 -15.60 -21.44
CA PRO A 19 36.31 -15.12 -20.18
C PRO A 19 36.89 -13.71 -20.29
N VAL A 20 37.35 -13.30 -21.47
CA VAL A 20 37.86 -11.94 -21.74
C VAL A 20 36.72 -10.92 -21.79
N PHE A 21 35.55 -11.31 -22.28
CA PHE A 21 34.35 -10.47 -22.25
C PHE A 21 33.83 -10.33 -20.82
N ALA A 22 33.73 -11.44 -20.09
CA ALA A 22 33.27 -11.46 -18.71
C ALA A 22 34.17 -10.58 -17.81
N ALA A 23 35.49 -10.65 -17.99
CA ALA A 23 36.44 -9.80 -17.27
C ALA A 23 36.28 -8.31 -17.60
N ARG A 24 36.09 -7.95 -18.89
CA ARG A 24 35.85 -6.56 -19.30
C ARG A 24 34.54 -5.98 -18.75
N LEU A 25 33.48 -6.79 -18.71
CA LEU A 25 32.19 -6.36 -18.16
C LEU A 25 32.30 -6.13 -16.65
N ARG A 26 32.98 -7.04 -15.93
CA ARG A 26 33.16 -6.94 -14.47
C ARG A 26 33.97 -5.70 -14.07
N GLU A 27 35.00 -5.36 -14.85
CA GLU A 27 35.79 -4.13 -14.64
C GLU A 27 34.99 -2.85 -14.94
N ARG A 28 34.15 -2.85 -15.98
CA ARG A 28 33.25 -1.71 -16.27
C ARG A 28 32.24 -1.47 -15.15
N LEU A 29 31.63 -2.53 -14.64
CA LEU A 29 30.67 -2.44 -13.52
C LEU A 29 31.36 -1.96 -12.24
N ARG A 30 32.56 -2.45 -11.96
CA ARG A 30 33.35 -2.03 -10.80
C ARG A 30 33.69 -0.53 -10.84
N ARG A 31 34.03 0.03 -12.01
CA ARG A 31 34.26 1.47 -12.15
C ARG A 31 32.99 2.30 -11.98
N ALA A 32 31.88 1.85 -12.55
CA ALA A 32 30.59 2.53 -12.42
C ALA A 32 30.07 2.56 -10.97
N LEU A 33 30.43 1.57 -10.15
CA LEU A 33 29.99 1.45 -8.76
C LEU A 33 30.90 2.15 -7.74
N LEU A 34 32.12 2.56 -8.11
CA LEU A 34 33.14 3.03 -7.14
C LEU A 34 33.68 4.45 -7.40
N GLU A 35 33.30 5.13 -8.48
CA GLU A 35 33.66 6.54 -8.67
C GLU A 35 32.54 7.48 -8.19
N PRO A 36 32.82 8.43 -7.26
CA PRO A 36 31.85 9.44 -6.87
C PRO A 36 31.75 10.49 -7.98
N THR A 37 30.72 10.39 -8.83
CA THR A 37 30.47 11.43 -9.84
C THR A 37 29.79 12.62 -9.16
N GLY A 38 30.61 13.55 -8.66
CA GLY A 38 30.19 14.92 -8.43
C GLY A 38 29.80 15.55 -9.77
N GLY A 39 28.50 15.58 -10.05
CA GLY A 39 27.94 16.17 -11.26
C GLY A 39 26.51 16.60 -10.98
N THR A 40 26.25 17.89 -11.15
CA THR A 40 24.97 18.59 -11.02
C THR A 40 23.78 17.72 -11.41
N MET A 41 22.90 17.41 -10.45
CA MET A 41 21.60 16.79 -10.73
C MET A 41 20.83 17.72 -11.66
N THR A 42 20.62 17.26 -12.89
CA THR A 42 19.60 17.81 -13.77
C THR A 42 18.27 17.31 -13.23
N THR A 43 17.36 18.22 -12.90
CA THR A 43 15.98 17.90 -12.58
C THR A 43 15.36 17.23 -13.81
N THR A 44 15.30 15.90 -13.84
CA THR A 44 14.51 15.19 -14.83
C THR A 44 13.05 15.36 -14.43
N VAL A 45 12.42 16.40 -14.94
CA VAL A 45 10.97 16.41 -15.12
C VAL A 45 10.70 15.27 -16.11
N HIS A 46 10.10 14.18 -15.65
CA HIS A 46 9.54 13.19 -16.55
C HIS A 46 8.29 13.81 -17.19
N GLU A 47 8.47 14.60 -18.25
CA GLU A 47 7.39 14.85 -19.21
C GLU A 47 7.14 13.55 -19.95
N THR A 48 6.22 12.74 -19.43
CA THR A 48 5.73 11.56 -20.12
C THR A 48 4.92 12.02 -21.32
N GLN A 49 5.55 12.08 -22.51
CA GLN A 49 4.86 12.42 -23.75
C GLN A 49 3.84 11.34 -24.11
N ALA A 50 2.59 11.74 -24.35
CA ALA A 50 1.51 10.88 -24.84
C ALA A 50 1.86 10.23 -26.19
N ARG A 51 1.59 8.92 -26.31
CA ARG A 51 1.87 8.15 -27.53
C ARG A 51 0.69 7.28 -27.93
N VAL A 52 0.52 7.12 -29.25
CA VAL A 52 -0.39 6.12 -29.81
C VAL A 52 0.13 4.73 -29.41
N ARG A 53 -0.70 3.97 -28.70
CA ARG A 53 -0.40 2.59 -28.29
C ARG A 53 -0.78 1.64 -29.41
N THR A 54 -0.27 0.40 -29.35
CA THR A 54 -0.61 -0.67 -30.32
C THR A 54 -2.13 -0.81 -30.52
N LEU A 55 -2.90 -0.58 -29.45
CA LEU A 55 -4.35 -0.38 -29.50
C LEU A 55 -4.67 1.03 -28.99
N THR A 56 -5.28 1.86 -29.82
CA THR A 56 -5.64 3.24 -29.47
C THR A 56 -7.14 3.44 -29.72
N PRO A 57 -7.93 3.81 -28.69
CA PRO A 57 -9.38 3.97 -28.86
C PRO A 57 -9.70 5.15 -29.78
N ARG A 58 -10.69 4.93 -30.66
CA ARG A 58 -11.35 5.98 -31.42
C ARG A 58 -12.82 6.03 -31.05
N ILE A 59 -13.30 7.20 -30.66
CA ILE A 59 -14.71 7.43 -30.31
C ILE A 59 -15.37 8.39 -31.28
N ASN A 60 -16.68 8.22 -31.45
CA ASN A 60 -17.53 9.18 -32.15
C ASN A 60 -18.47 9.84 -31.13
N VAL A 61 -18.74 11.12 -31.31
CA VAL A 61 -19.64 11.93 -30.47
C VAL A 61 -20.65 12.68 -31.34
N ASP A 62 -21.73 13.16 -30.74
CA ASP A 62 -22.75 13.97 -31.41
C ASP A 62 -22.38 15.47 -31.52
N ASP A 63 -21.40 15.92 -30.72
CA ASP A 63 -20.82 17.27 -30.77
C ASP A 63 -19.32 17.24 -30.44
N GLY A 64 -18.50 17.16 -31.49
CA GLY A 64 -17.05 17.04 -31.41
C GLY A 64 -16.39 18.23 -30.75
N GLN A 65 -16.81 19.44 -31.08
CA GLN A 65 -16.21 20.64 -30.50
C GLN A 65 -16.49 20.77 -29.01
N HIS A 66 -17.71 20.41 -28.57
CA HIS A 66 -18.02 20.33 -27.15
C HIS A 66 -17.21 19.23 -26.47
N ALA A 67 -17.09 18.05 -27.08
CA ALA A 67 -16.32 16.95 -26.52
C ALA A 67 -14.85 17.30 -26.32
N LEU A 68 -14.22 18.00 -27.28
CA LEU A 68 -12.83 18.47 -27.13
C LEU A 68 -12.65 19.34 -25.88
N ARG A 69 -13.55 20.30 -25.65
CA ARG A 69 -13.50 21.17 -24.45
C ARG A 69 -13.78 20.38 -23.17
N TRP A 70 -14.77 19.50 -23.21
CA TRP A 70 -15.18 18.72 -22.06
C TRP A 70 -14.06 17.77 -21.60
N TYR A 71 -13.43 17.03 -22.51
CA TYR A 71 -12.32 16.15 -22.15
C TYR A 71 -11.09 16.92 -21.66
N ALA A 72 -10.83 18.12 -22.20
CA ALA A 72 -9.78 19.00 -21.68
C ALA A 72 -10.07 19.42 -20.23
N GLU A 73 -11.30 19.81 -19.94
CA GLU A 73 -11.68 20.33 -18.62
C GLU A 73 -11.91 19.24 -17.56
N ALA A 74 -12.43 18.07 -17.96
CA ALA A 74 -12.73 16.95 -17.09
C ALA A 74 -11.51 16.06 -16.82
N PHE A 75 -10.74 15.74 -17.86
CA PHE A 75 -9.65 14.75 -17.79
C PHE A 75 -8.26 15.36 -18.00
N GLY A 76 -8.15 16.68 -18.15
CA GLY A 76 -6.88 17.34 -18.47
C GLY A 76 -6.35 16.95 -19.84
N ALA A 77 -7.25 16.62 -20.79
CA ALA A 77 -6.85 16.21 -22.12
C ALA A 77 -6.25 17.37 -22.93
N GLU A 78 -5.16 17.11 -23.65
CA GLU A 78 -4.49 18.11 -24.48
C GLU A 78 -4.61 17.75 -25.97
N LEU A 79 -4.91 18.74 -26.82
CA LEU A 79 -4.95 18.55 -28.26
C LEU A 79 -3.55 18.26 -28.82
N ARG A 80 -3.43 17.15 -29.55
CA ARG A 80 -2.22 16.81 -30.30
C ARG A 80 -2.33 17.36 -31.72
N GLY A 81 -1.91 18.62 -31.88
CA GLY A 81 -2.02 19.35 -33.14
C GLY A 81 -3.44 19.86 -33.41
N ASP A 82 -3.62 20.43 -34.58
CA ASP A 82 -4.89 21.03 -34.96
C ASP A 82 -5.93 19.95 -35.36
N PRO A 83 -7.15 19.99 -34.81
CA PRO A 83 -8.25 19.14 -35.27
C PRO A 83 -8.49 19.29 -36.77
N MET A 84 -8.75 18.17 -37.45
CA MET A 84 -9.24 18.16 -38.81
C MET A 84 -10.72 18.50 -38.80
N MET A 85 -11.07 19.66 -39.36
CA MET A 85 -12.43 20.16 -39.44
C MET A 85 -12.99 19.94 -40.84
N GLU A 86 -14.26 19.52 -40.91
CA GLU A 86 -15.05 19.47 -42.13
C GLU A 86 -15.57 20.87 -42.50
N GLU A 87 -16.02 21.06 -43.75
CA GLU A 87 -16.55 22.34 -44.24
C GLU A 87 -17.79 22.83 -43.45
N ASP A 88 -18.54 21.89 -42.86
CA ASP A 88 -19.73 22.16 -42.05
C ASP A 88 -19.43 22.42 -40.56
N GLY A 89 -18.14 22.40 -40.18
CA GLY A 89 -17.69 22.66 -38.81
C GLY A 89 -17.67 21.44 -37.89
N ARG A 90 -17.98 20.24 -38.40
CA ARG A 90 -17.78 18.99 -37.66
C ARG A 90 -16.29 18.65 -37.55
N VAL A 91 -15.93 17.96 -36.46
CA VAL A 91 -14.60 17.39 -36.24
C VAL A 91 -14.51 16.07 -37.00
N GLY A 92 -13.85 16.06 -38.16
CA GLY A 92 -13.58 14.81 -38.90
C GLY A 92 -12.55 13.92 -38.20
N HIS A 93 -11.58 14.54 -37.51
CA HIS A 93 -10.62 13.86 -36.67
C HIS A 93 -9.91 14.80 -35.69
N ALA A 94 -9.75 14.37 -34.44
CA ALA A 94 -8.87 14.98 -33.47
C ALA A 94 -8.14 13.91 -32.65
N GLU A 95 -6.97 14.28 -32.14
CA GLU A 95 -6.21 13.48 -31.19
C GLU A 95 -6.10 14.23 -29.87
N LEU A 96 -6.47 13.55 -28.78
CA LEU A 96 -6.39 14.05 -27.41
C LEU A 96 -5.34 13.23 -26.65
N ALA A 97 -4.29 13.88 -26.15
CA ALA A 97 -3.36 13.33 -25.18
C ALA A 97 -4.03 13.29 -23.81
N ILE A 98 -4.06 12.12 -23.17
CA ILE A 98 -4.50 11.95 -21.78
C ILE A 98 -3.46 11.08 -21.09
N GLY A 99 -2.70 11.68 -20.17
CA GLY A 99 -1.51 11.06 -19.59
C GLY A 99 -0.53 10.63 -20.67
N ASP A 100 -0.19 9.35 -20.70
CA ASP A 100 0.79 8.76 -21.63
C ASP A 100 0.17 8.10 -22.87
N SER A 101 -1.14 8.32 -23.09
CA SER A 101 -1.96 7.67 -24.10
C SER A 101 -2.70 8.69 -24.96
N VAL A 102 -3.16 8.24 -26.13
CA VAL A 102 -3.92 9.07 -27.08
C VAL A 102 -5.34 8.54 -27.18
N LEU A 103 -6.32 9.43 -27.21
CA LEU A 103 -7.71 9.16 -27.56
C LEU A 103 -7.98 9.84 -28.90
N MET A 104 -8.48 9.09 -29.88
CA MET A 104 -8.92 9.67 -31.15
C MET A 104 -10.42 9.99 -31.09
N LEU A 105 -10.80 11.14 -31.61
CA LEU A 105 -12.17 11.63 -31.59
C LEU A 105 -12.63 12.10 -32.97
N ALA A 106 -13.90 11.90 -33.27
CA ALA A 106 -14.59 12.53 -34.41
C ALA A 106 -16.08 12.75 -34.09
N ASP A 107 -16.72 13.63 -34.84
CA ASP A 107 -18.17 13.69 -34.91
C ASP A 107 -18.75 12.45 -35.59
N GLU A 108 -20.00 12.14 -35.27
CA GLU A 108 -20.71 11.04 -35.91
C GLU A 108 -20.99 11.28 -37.40
N TRP A 109 -20.99 10.19 -38.17
CA TRP A 109 -21.31 10.15 -39.59
C TRP A 109 -22.27 8.99 -39.87
N PRO A 110 -23.59 9.22 -39.72
CA PRO A 110 -24.61 8.18 -39.87
C PRO A 110 -24.60 7.47 -41.22
N ASP A 111 -24.38 8.20 -42.32
CA ASP A 111 -24.34 7.63 -43.69
C ASP A 111 -23.23 6.57 -43.88
N HIS A 112 -22.19 6.60 -43.03
CA HIS A 112 -21.11 5.61 -43.02
C HIS A 112 -21.16 4.67 -41.80
N GLY A 113 -22.25 4.69 -41.02
CA GLY A 113 -22.43 3.85 -39.85
C GLY A 113 -21.58 4.23 -38.63
N LEU A 114 -20.93 5.39 -38.65
CA LEU A 114 -20.11 5.90 -37.55
C LEU A 114 -20.98 6.67 -36.56
N LEU A 115 -21.62 5.95 -35.63
CA LEU A 115 -22.58 6.53 -34.69
C LEU A 115 -21.97 6.84 -33.32
N SER A 116 -22.43 7.91 -32.68
CA SER A 116 -22.23 8.15 -31.25
C SER A 116 -23.03 7.14 -30.40
N PRO A 117 -22.71 6.97 -29.11
CA PRO A 117 -23.52 6.16 -28.20
C PRO A 117 -24.98 6.59 -28.14
N LYS A 118 -25.26 7.91 -28.13
CA LYS A 118 -26.63 8.43 -28.10
C LYS A 118 -27.44 7.99 -29.32
N THR A 119 -26.89 8.17 -30.52
CA THR A 119 -27.57 7.80 -31.77
C THR A 119 -27.68 6.28 -31.92
N ARG A 120 -26.73 5.52 -31.38
CA ARG A 120 -26.78 4.05 -31.38
C ARG A 120 -27.74 3.45 -30.34
N GLY A 121 -28.14 4.21 -29.32
CA GLY A 121 -28.99 3.74 -28.21
C GLY A 121 -28.23 3.19 -27.00
N GLY A 122 -26.94 3.54 -26.87
CA GLY A 122 -26.10 3.22 -25.72
C GLY A 122 -24.63 2.95 -26.09
N PRO A 123 -23.72 2.95 -25.11
CA PRO A 123 -22.33 2.60 -25.34
C PRO A 123 -22.18 1.08 -25.54
N SER A 124 -21.34 0.68 -26.49
CA SER A 124 -20.99 -0.74 -26.73
C SER A 124 -19.81 -1.23 -25.91
N GLN A 125 -19.07 -0.32 -25.27
CA GLN A 125 -17.87 -0.62 -24.48
C GLN A 125 -17.75 0.35 -23.31
N SER A 126 -16.84 0.04 -22.38
CA SER A 126 -16.37 0.99 -21.39
C SER A 126 -14.93 1.36 -21.66
N LEU A 127 -14.61 2.64 -21.49
CA LEU A 127 -13.24 3.14 -21.54
C LEU A 127 -12.68 3.16 -20.13
N TYR A 128 -11.49 2.63 -19.95
CA TYR A 128 -10.81 2.62 -18.66
C TYR A 128 -9.80 3.76 -18.62
N LEU A 129 -9.96 4.66 -17.65
CA LEU A 129 -9.10 5.81 -17.44
C LEU A 129 -8.39 5.67 -16.09
N SER A 130 -7.07 5.52 -16.13
CA SER A 130 -6.23 5.54 -14.93
C SER A 130 -5.84 6.98 -14.60
N VAL A 131 -6.12 7.43 -13.37
CA VAL A 131 -5.82 8.79 -12.91
C VAL A 131 -5.10 8.79 -11.56
N PRO A 132 -4.31 9.83 -11.24
CA PRO A 132 -3.68 9.93 -9.93
C PRO A 132 -4.69 10.01 -8.77
N ASP A 133 -5.80 10.72 -8.98
CA ASP A 133 -6.85 10.91 -7.96
C ASP A 133 -8.25 10.78 -8.60
N VAL A 134 -8.93 9.69 -8.27
CA VAL A 134 -10.25 9.36 -8.81
C VAL A 134 -11.34 10.26 -8.23
N ASP A 135 -11.26 10.67 -6.96
CA ASP A 135 -12.30 11.49 -6.35
C ASP A 135 -12.34 12.88 -7.00
N VAL A 136 -11.16 13.48 -7.25
CA VAL A 136 -11.04 14.78 -7.93
C VAL A 136 -11.58 14.70 -9.36
N VAL A 137 -11.11 13.72 -10.14
CA VAL A 137 -11.51 13.62 -11.56
C VAL A 137 -12.98 13.23 -11.70
N PHE A 138 -13.48 12.34 -10.83
CA PHE A 138 -14.88 11.93 -10.84
C PHE A 138 -15.81 13.08 -10.46
N ALA A 139 -15.51 13.81 -9.37
CA ALA A 139 -16.31 14.96 -8.95
C ALA A 139 -16.35 16.03 -10.05
N ARG A 140 -15.18 16.33 -10.64
CA ARG A 140 -15.07 17.28 -11.75
C ARG A 140 -15.90 16.87 -12.96
N ALA A 141 -15.85 15.60 -13.36
CA ALA A 141 -16.63 15.11 -14.49
C ALA A 141 -18.15 15.20 -14.24
N VAL A 142 -18.60 14.91 -13.01
CA VAL A 142 -20.00 15.03 -12.61
C VAL A 142 -20.46 16.50 -12.60
N GLU A 143 -19.65 17.41 -12.07
CA GLU A 143 -19.91 18.86 -12.14
C GLU A 143 -20.07 19.36 -13.58
N LEU A 144 -19.31 18.77 -14.51
CA LEU A 144 -19.37 19.08 -15.95
C LEU A 144 -20.47 18.30 -16.70
N GLY A 145 -21.40 17.67 -15.99
CA GLY A 145 -22.61 17.09 -16.57
C GLY A 145 -22.52 15.60 -16.92
N ALA A 146 -21.49 14.88 -16.48
CA ALA A 146 -21.50 13.42 -16.55
C ALA A 146 -22.48 12.82 -15.52
N ALA A 147 -23.13 11.71 -15.89
CA ALA A 147 -23.97 10.94 -15.00
C ALA A 147 -23.11 9.98 -14.15
N ALA A 148 -23.26 10.03 -12.83
CA ALA A 148 -22.61 9.11 -11.89
C ALA A 148 -23.34 7.76 -11.83
N ASP A 149 -23.05 6.85 -12.75
CA ASP A 149 -23.67 5.52 -12.80
C ASP A 149 -23.29 4.64 -11.60
N ARG A 150 -22.05 4.80 -11.10
CA ARG A 150 -21.58 4.19 -9.86
C ARG A 150 -20.65 5.15 -9.13
N ALA A 151 -21.01 5.50 -7.89
CA ALA A 151 -20.17 6.31 -7.02
C ALA A 151 -18.78 5.68 -6.82
N VAL A 152 -17.81 6.52 -6.50
CA VAL A 152 -16.45 6.07 -6.19
C VAL A 152 -16.48 5.17 -4.95
N SER A 153 -15.74 4.07 -4.99
CA SER A 153 -15.60 3.14 -3.86
C SER A 153 -14.23 2.47 -3.90
N ASP A 154 -13.78 1.98 -2.74
CA ASP A 154 -12.53 1.25 -2.60
C ASP A 154 -12.68 -0.22 -3.00
N TYR A 155 -11.68 -0.75 -3.70
CA TYR A 155 -11.55 -2.15 -4.08
C TYR A 155 -10.12 -2.64 -3.83
N PRO A 156 -9.88 -3.96 -3.71
CA PRO A 156 -8.53 -4.52 -3.52
C PRO A 156 -7.51 -4.18 -4.62
N TYR A 157 -7.98 -3.71 -5.78
CA TYR A 157 -7.16 -3.34 -6.93
C TYR A 157 -7.17 -1.83 -7.20
N GLY A 158 -7.55 -1.03 -6.21
CA GLY A 158 -7.60 0.42 -6.28
C GLY A 158 -9.00 1.00 -6.13
N ARG A 159 -9.06 2.32 -6.10
CA ARG A 159 -10.29 3.08 -5.91
C ARG A 159 -10.86 3.45 -7.27
N ASN A 160 -12.13 3.15 -7.54
CA ASN A 160 -12.72 3.47 -8.83
C ASN A 160 -14.22 3.81 -8.77
N GLY A 161 -14.66 4.57 -9.78
CA GLY A 161 -16.06 4.94 -10.01
C GLY A 161 -16.44 4.74 -11.49
N VAL A 162 -17.73 4.83 -11.78
CA VAL A 162 -18.25 4.74 -13.16
C VAL A 162 -19.10 5.97 -13.48
N ILE A 163 -18.80 6.60 -14.61
CA ILE A 163 -19.62 7.67 -15.17
C ILE A 163 -20.06 7.36 -16.60
N THR A 164 -21.16 7.97 -17.03
CA THR A 164 -21.48 8.18 -18.44
C THR A 164 -21.27 9.65 -18.77
N ASP A 165 -20.39 9.95 -19.72
CA ASP A 165 -20.09 11.32 -20.13
C ASP A 165 -21.25 11.97 -20.90
N PRO A 166 -21.23 13.30 -21.13
CA PRO A 166 -22.32 13.99 -21.83
C PRO A 166 -22.59 13.51 -23.26
N PHE A 167 -21.68 12.74 -23.87
CA PHE A 167 -21.78 12.20 -25.23
C PHE A 167 -22.24 10.73 -25.23
N GLY A 168 -22.46 10.16 -24.04
CA GLY A 168 -23.00 8.82 -23.82
C GLY A 168 -21.94 7.73 -23.74
N HIS A 169 -20.65 8.05 -23.66
CA HIS A 169 -19.61 7.04 -23.45
C HIS A 169 -19.50 6.69 -21.96
N ARG A 170 -19.39 5.39 -21.68
CA ARG A 170 -19.20 4.88 -20.32
C ARG A 170 -17.71 4.83 -19.98
N TRP A 171 -17.34 5.44 -18.86
CA TRP A 171 -15.98 5.48 -18.33
C TRP A 171 -15.90 4.76 -16.99
N ILE A 172 -14.86 3.96 -16.84
CA ILE A 172 -14.37 3.48 -15.54
C ILE A 172 -13.18 4.36 -15.19
N ILE A 173 -13.33 5.23 -14.20
CA ILE A 173 -12.25 6.09 -13.72
C ILE A 173 -11.67 5.42 -12.49
N SER A 174 -10.37 5.17 -12.52
CA SER A 174 -9.70 4.38 -11.51
C SER A 174 -8.40 5.05 -11.12
N SER A 175 -8.15 5.14 -9.82
CA SER A 175 -6.80 5.30 -9.32
C SER A 175 -6.26 3.91 -9.00
N PRO A 176 -5.00 3.61 -9.34
CA PRO A 176 -4.34 2.44 -8.76
C PRO A 176 -4.48 2.52 -7.24
N PRO A 177 -4.38 1.39 -6.52
CA PRO A 177 -4.26 1.46 -5.07
C PRO A 177 -3.15 2.45 -4.79
N SER A 178 -3.45 3.46 -3.95
CA SER A 178 -2.55 4.58 -3.71
C SER A 178 -1.15 4.00 -3.50
N PRO A 179 -0.12 4.41 -4.27
CA PRO A 179 1.20 3.88 -4.05
C PRO A 179 1.53 4.22 -2.61
N ALA A 180 1.52 3.18 -1.78
CA ALA A 180 1.91 3.21 -0.40
C ALA A 180 3.10 4.15 -0.29
N HIS A 181 2.92 5.24 0.48
CA HIS A 181 3.91 6.29 0.67
C HIS A 181 5.27 5.63 0.76
N SER A 182 6.24 5.98 -0.10
CA SER A 182 7.56 5.34 -0.24
C SER A 182 8.41 5.31 1.05
N ARG A 183 7.84 5.82 2.15
CA ARG A 183 8.30 5.77 3.53
C ARG A 183 7.10 5.62 4.44
N ALA A 184 7.27 4.89 5.54
CA ALA A 184 6.32 4.89 6.65
C ALA A 184 6.01 6.35 7.05
N ARG A 185 4.73 6.69 7.16
CA ARG A 185 4.31 8.04 7.53
C ARG A 185 4.58 8.25 9.02
N GLN A 186 4.60 9.51 9.44
CA GLN A 186 4.58 9.84 10.85
C GLN A 186 3.37 9.15 11.53
N GLY A 187 3.63 8.32 12.52
CA GLY A 187 2.61 7.58 13.25
C GLY A 187 2.28 6.19 12.70
N ASP A 188 2.85 5.77 11.56
CA ASP A 188 2.75 4.37 11.11
C ASP A 188 3.61 3.45 12.01
N VAL A 189 3.22 2.18 12.13
CA VAL A 189 4.01 1.17 12.85
C VAL A 189 5.05 0.60 11.90
N GLY A 190 6.31 0.91 12.17
CA GLY A 190 7.43 0.41 11.37
C GLY A 190 7.98 -0.94 11.81
N TYR A 191 7.78 -1.27 13.09
CA TYR A 191 8.26 -2.52 13.67
C TYR A 191 7.34 -2.96 14.80
N ALA A 192 7.07 -4.26 14.85
CA ALA A 192 6.33 -4.90 15.93
C ALA A 192 7.18 -6.01 16.55
N SER A 193 7.09 -6.19 17.86
CA SER A 193 7.82 -7.26 18.55
C SER A 193 6.96 -7.92 19.60
N VAL A 194 6.83 -9.25 19.57
CA VAL A 194 6.11 -9.98 20.61
C VAL A 194 7.01 -10.04 21.84
N TRP A 195 6.59 -9.36 22.91
CA TRP A 195 7.31 -9.28 24.18
C TRP A 195 6.72 -10.28 25.16
N LEU A 196 7.56 -11.18 25.66
CA LEU A 196 7.12 -12.36 26.39
C LEU A 196 8.23 -12.94 27.30
N PRO A 197 7.92 -13.90 28.20
CA PRO A 197 8.90 -14.43 29.14
C PRO A 197 10.05 -15.22 28.49
N ASP A 198 9.75 -16.18 27.61
CA ASP A 198 10.72 -17.10 26.99
C ASP A 198 10.71 -17.00 25.44
N VAL A 199 11.71 -16.30 24.90
CA VAL A 199 11.84 -16.03 23.47
C VAL A 199 12.10 -17.29 22.64
N GLU A 200 12.75 -18.31 23.19
CA GLU A 200 13.04 -19.55 22.47
C GLU A 200 11.79 -20.41 22.35
N ARG A 201 10.99 -20.47 23.42
CA ARG A 201 9.66 -21.11 23.37
C ARG A 201 8.74 -20.41 22.38
N ALA A 202 8.72 -19.07 22.36
CA ALA A 202 7.94 -18.33 21.38
C ALA A 202 8.41 -18.58 19.96
N ALA A 203 9.73 -18.59 19.71
CA ALA A 203 10.28 -18.90 18.39
C ALA A 203 9.81 -20.28 17.89
N ALA A 204 9.79 -21.30 18.76
CA ALA A 204 9.28 -22.62 18.42
C ALA A 204 7.75 -22.62 18.18
N PHE A 205 6.99 -21.93 19.04
CA PHE A 205 5.54 -21.83 18.93
C PHE A 205 5.12 -21.13 17.62
N TYR A 206 5.56 -19.89 17.40
CA TYR A 206 5.20 -19.12 16.21
C TYR A 206 5.83 -19.69 14.93
N GLY A 207 6.98 -20.35 15.02
CA GLY A 207 7.53 -21.12 13.91
C GLY A 207 6.66 -22.31 13.50
N THR A 208 5.95 -22.92 14.46
CA THR A 208 4.99 -24.01 14.17
C THR A 208 3.67 -23.47 13.63
N VAL A 209 3.17 -22.36 14.19
CA VAL A 209 1.83 -21.84 13.89
C VAL A 209 1.80 -20.98 12.62
N LEU A 210 2.78 -20.09 12.46
CA LEU A 210 2.83 -19.05 11.41
C LEU A 210 3.97 -19.28 10.42
N ASP A 211 4.64 -20.43 10.49
CA ASP A 211 5.81 -20.76 9.66
C ASP A 211 6.95 -19.72 9.77
N TRP A 212 7.02 -19.00 10.91
CA TRP A 212 8.04 -17.99 11.18
C TRP A 212 9.45 -18.59 11.29
N HIS A 213 10.36 -18.09 10.47
CA HIS A 213 11.79 -18.37 10.60
C HIS A 213 12.46 -17.25 11.41
N SER A 214 12.63 -17.46 12.73
CA SER A 214 13.29 -16.46 13.58
C SER A 214 14.79 -16.71 13.77
N VAL A 215 15.58 -15.67 13.56
CA VAL A 215 17.04 -15.64 13.78
C VAL A 215 17.39 -14.74 14.95
N SER A 216 18.59 -14.92 15.52
CA SER A 216 19.07 -14.05 16.61
C SER A 216 19.11 -12.59 16.17
N GLY A 217 18.56 -11.71 17.00
CA GLY A 217 18.58 -10.27 16.78
C GLY A 217 19.92 -9.63 17.16
N SER A 218 20.03 -8.32 16.90
CA SER A 218 21.18 -7.50 17.29
C SER A 218 21.29 -7.31 18.81
N VAL A 219 20.17 -7.41 19.54
CA VAL A 219 20.10 -7.28 20.99
C VAL A 219 20.00 -8.65 21.66
N SER A 220 20.67 -8.79 22.81
CA SER A 220 20.58 -10.00 23.62
C SER A 220 19.15 -10.23 24.09
N GLY A 221 18.64 -11.46 23.92
CA GLY A 221 17.25 -11.81 24.23
C GLY A 221 16.23 -11.45 23.14
N GLY A 222 16.68 -10.83 22.04
CA GLY A 222 15.86 -10.54 20.88
C GLY A 222 16.06 -11.52 19.72
N ARG A 223 14.99 -11.76 18.97
CA ARG A 223 14.99 -12.48 17.69
C ARG A 223 14.25 -11.67 16.64
N HIS A 224 14.63 -11.84 15.38
CA HIS A 224 13.98 -11.23 14.22
C HIS A 224 13.38 -12.32 13.34
N VAL A 225 12.17 -12.10 12.84
CA VAL A 225 11.49 -12.99 11.90
C VAL A 225 11.92 -12.65 10.47
N GLU A 226 12.48 -13.61 9.77
CA GLU A 226 12.86 -13.49 8.36
C GLU A 226 11.75 -14.02 7.44
N GLY A 227 11.78 -13.59 6.18
CA GLY A 227 10.92 -14.14 5.13
C GLY A 227 9.54 -13.50 5.01
N LEU A 228 9.19 -12.55 5.90
CA LEU A 228 8.00 -11.74 5.72
C LEU A 228 8.25 -10.68 4.63
N PRO A 229 7.42 -10.65 3.58
CA PRO A 229 7.66 -9.77 2.43
C PRO A 229 7.50 -8.30 2.80
N HIS A 230 6.55 -7.98 3.68
CA HIS A 230 6.05 -6.63 3.88
C HIS A 230 6.07 -6.14 5.33
N GLN A 231 6.53 -6.96 6.27
CA GLN A 231 6.57 -6.58 7.69
C GLN A 231 7.87 -6.93 8.38
N HIS A 232 8.18 -6.12 9.39
CA HIS A 232 9.32 -6.31 10.27
C HIS A 232 8.82 -6.68 11.66
N ILE A 233 8.91 -7.98 11.95
CA ILE A 233 8.46 -8.55 13.21
C ILE A 233 9.65 -9.12 13.97
N GLY A 234 9.63 -9.00 15.29
CA GLY A 234 10.56 -9.71 16.16
C GLY A 234 9.89 -10.35 17.37
N LEU A 235 10.74 -10.98 18.17
CA LEU A 235 10.39 -11.57 19.46
C LEU A 235 11.40 -11.06 20.48
N PHE A 236 10.95 -10.76 21.70
CA PHE A 236 11.84 -10.31 22.77
C PHE A 236 11.48 -10.99 24.10
N GLY A 237 12.49 -11.62 24.71
CA GLY A 237 12.37 -12.41 25.93
C GLY A 237 12.56 -11.62 27.22
N GLY A 238 12.39 -12.31 28.35
CA GLY A 238 12.68 -11.77 29.68
C GLY A 238 11.65 -10.76 30.19
N GLN A 239 10.49 -10.67 29.54
CA GLN A 239 9.42 -9.75 29.91
C GLN A 239 8.45 -10.39 30.89
N GLU A 240 8.11 -9.67 31.95
CA GLU A 240 7.05 -10.09 32.90
C GLU A 240 5.65 -9.98 32.25
N HIS A 241 5.48 -8.93 31.44
CA HIS A 241 4.25 -8.58 30.75
C HIS A 241 4.26 -9.04 29.30
N ARG A 242 3.09 -9.51 28.83
CA ARG A 242 2.89 -9.98 27.46
C ARG A 242 2.17 -8.92 26.66
N THR A 243 2.77 -8.49 25.57
CA THR A 243 2.18 -7.54 24.64
C THR A 243 2.91 -7.63 23.31
N THR A 244 2.30 -7.10 22.26
CA THR A 244 3.06 -6.69 21.07
C THR A 244 3.58 -5.29 21.28
N PHE A 245 4.90 -5.16 21.43
CA PHE A 245 5.58 -3.87 21.45
C PHE A 245 5.57 -3.25 20.06
N LEU A 246 5.32 -1.94 19.98
CA LEU A 246 5.24 -1.19 18.73
C LEU A 246 6.33 -0.12 18.65
N ALA A 247 6.93 0.03 17.48
CA ALA A 247 7.77 1.17 17.15
C ALA A 247 7.10 2.01 16.06
N PHE A 248 6.83 3.27 16.38
CA PHE A 248 6.19 4.21 15.46
C PHE A 248 7.25 5.02 14.69
N ALA A 249 7.06 5.14 13.38
CA ALA A 249 7.87 6.00 12.54
C ALA A 249 7.53 7.46 12.82
N VAL A 250 8.54 8.32 12.95
CA VAL A 250 8.35 9.77 13.15
C VAL A 250 9.32 10.56 12.29
N GLU A 251 8.95 11.78 11.92
CA GLU A 251 9.80 12.65 11.09
C GLU A 251 10.98 13.21 11.88
N ASP A 252 10.75 13.62 13.13
CA ASP A 252 11.77 14.15 14.05
C ASP A 252 11.57 13.56 15.44
N VAL A 253 12.53 12.74 15.88
CA VAL A 253 12.51 12.12 17.21
C VAL A 253 12.58 13.17 18.31
N HIS A 254 13.43 14.19 18.20
CA HIS A 254 13.58 15.20 19.26
C HIS A 254 12.32 16.05 19.43
N GLU A 255 11.64 16.38 18.33
CA GLU A 255 10.35 17.05 18.40
C GLU A 255 9.28 16.16 19.02
N THR A 256 9.20 14.91 18.58
CA THR A 256 8.22 13.96 19.12
C THR A 256 8.44 13.71 20.62
N LEU A 257 9.69 13.62 21.09
CA LEU A 257 10.02 13.52 22.51
C LEU A 257 9.47 14.70 23.32
N ARG A 258 9.54 15.94 22.79
CA ARG A 258 8.93 17.10 23.44
C ARG A 258 7.40 16.98 23.50
N ARG A 259 6.77 16.49 22.43
CA ARG A 259 5.31 16.25 22.41
C ARG A 259 4.90 15.19 23.43
N ILE A 260 5.66 14.09 23.55
CA ILE A 260 5.42 13.02 24.54
C ILE A 260 5.48 13.57 25.96
N GLN A 261 6.54 14.31 26.30
CA GLN A 261 6.69 14.92 27.62
C GLN A 261 5.55 15.91 27.92
N HIS A 262 5.15 16.72 26.93
CA HIS A 262 4.04 17.67 27.08
C HIS A 262 2.69 16.97 27.28
N ALA A 263 2.48 15.82 26.63
CA ALA A 263 1.28 15.01 26.74
C ALA A 263 1.24 14.15 28.02
N GLY A 264 2.27 14.22 28.88
CA GLY A 264 2.33 13.50 30.15
C GLY A 264 2.97 12.10 30.08
N GLY A 265 3.61 11.77 28.97
CA GLY A 265 4.39 10.54 28.83
C GLY A 265 5.85 10.69 29.26
N GLU A 266 6.54 9.57 29.34
CA GLU A 266 7.96 9.47 29.66
C GLU A 266 8.75 8.98 28.45
N ALA A 267 10.01 9.40 28.32
CA ALA A 267 10.88 8.93 27.26
C ALA A 267 12.35 8.91 27.69
N ALA A 268 13.07 7.90 27.19
CA ALA A 268 14.51 7.77 27.36
C ALA A 268 15.27 8.76 26.46
N GLU A 269 16.57 8.93 26.72
CA GLU A 269 17.44 9.65 25.80
C GLU A 269 17.50 8.92 24.45
N PRO A 270 17.42 9.63 23.31
CA PRO A 270 17.45 9.01 22.00
C PRO A 270 18.82 8.39 21.72
N THR A 271 18.83 7.20 21.13
CA THR A 271 20.03 6.45 20.73
C THR A 271 20.10 6.29 19.22
N GLU A 272 21.32 6.41 18.69
CA GLU A 272 21.62 6.11 17.29
C GLU A 272 21.66 4.60 17.10
N GLU A 273 20.71 4.06 16.33
CA GLU A 273 20.64 2.64 15.99
C GLU A 273 20.92 2.44 14.49
N PRO A 274 21.25 1.20 14.05
CA PRO A 274 21.46 0.91 12.62
C PRO A 274 20.26 1.21 11.72
N PHE A 275 19.06 1.33 12.30
CA PHE A 275 17.80 1.62 11.64
C PHE A 275 17.29 3.05 11.89
N GLY A 276 18.17 3.94 12.37
CA GLY A 276 17.86 5.36 12.60
C GLY A 276 17.89 5.74 14.08
N LEU A 277 17.74 7.04 14.34
CA LEU A 277 17.64 7.56 15.69
C LEU A 277 16.35 7.04 16.33
N SER A 278 16.40 6.51 17.54
CA SER A 278 15.23 5.93 18.21
C SER A 278 15.19 6.24 19.70
N ALA A 279 14.01 6.15 20.30
CA ALA A 279 13.84 6.35 21.74
C ALA A 279 12.70 5.49 22.30
N MET A 280 12.99 4.81 23.41
CA MET A 280 11.97 4.10 24.20
C MET A 280 11.11 5.10 24.95
N CYS A 281 9.80 4.91 24.90
CA CYS A 281 8.79 5.81 25.43
C CYS A 281 7.74 5.04 26.24
N THR A 282 7.04 5.75 27.11
CA THR A 282 5.86 5.26 27.84
C THR A 282 4.77 6.33 27.79
N ASP A 283 3.55 5.95 27.45
CA ASP A 283 2.42 6.88 27.41
C ASP A 283 1.93 7.30 28.81
N ASP A 284 0.94 8.17 28.87
CA ASP A 284 0.37 8.67 30.12
C ASP A 284 -0.47 7.63 30.89
N GLN A 285 -0.53 6.39 30.40
CA GLN A 285 -1.28 5.26 30.94
C GLN A 285 -0.42 4.01 31.17
N GLY A 286 0.89 4.08 30.87
CA GLY A 286 1.85 3.00 31.10
C GLY A 286 2.11 2.07 29.91
N MET A 287 1.67 2.41 28.70
CA MET A 287 1.99 1.65 27.49
C MET A 287 3.41 1.96 27.05
N SER A 288 4.28 0.95 27.02
CA SER A 288 5.62 1.08 26.46
C SER A 288 5.62 0.95 24.93
N PHE A 289 6.31 1.85 24.24
CA PHE A 289 6.47 1.87 22.79
C PHE A 289 7.82 2.52 22.42
N SER A 290 8.26 2.38 21.17
CA SER A 290 9.40 3.15 20.64
C SER A 290 8.92 4.16 19.62
N ILE A 291 9.66 5.26 19.48
CA ILE A 291 9.65 6.06 18.27
C ILE A 291 10.99 5.91 17.57
N TYR A 292 10.98 5.94 16.25
CA TYR A 292 12.22 5.98 15.48
C TYR A 292 12.07 6.90 14.28
N GLN A 293 13.16 7.55 13.92
CA GLN A 293 13.27 8.37 12.73
C GLN A 293 13.91 7.54 11.63
N PRO A 294 13.15 7.14 10.60
CA PRO A 294 13.67 6.57 9.36
C PRO A 294 14.94 7.29 8.88
N PRO A 295 16.05 6.60 8.60
CA PRO A 295 17.28 7.24 8.12
C PRO A 295 17.02 7.99 6.80
N GLU A 296 17.80 9.05 6.52
CA GLU A 296 17.71 9.78 5.26
C GLU A 296 18.16 8.89 4.07
N GLY A 297 17.20 8.45 3.27
CA GLY A 297 17.36 7.46 2.20
C GLY A 297 16.29 6.38 2.31
N ALA A 298 15.88 5.79 1.19
CA ALA A 298 14.86 4.76 1.22
C ALA A 298 15.46 3.45 1.74
N SER A 299 15.17 3.08 2.99
CA SER A 299 15.56 1.76 3.49
C SER A 299 14.83 0.69 2.65
N PRO A 300 15.49 -0.40 2.21
CA PRO A 300 14.81 -1.53 1.55
C PRO A 300 13.65 -2.12 2.37
N VAL A 301 13.66 -1.88 3.68
CA VAL A 301 12.57 -2.19 4.61
C VAL A 301 11.41 -1.21 4.46
N GLU A 302 11.70 0.08 4.47
CA GLU A 302 10.70 1.14 4.34
C GLU A 302 10.03 1.13 2.97
N ASN A 303 10.79 0.84 1.91
CA ASN A 303 10.24 0.66 0.56
C ASN A 303 9.27 -0.52 0.48
N ARG A 304 9.47 -1.58 1.28
CA ARG A 304 8.58 -2.76 1.31
C ARG A 304 7.37 -2.59 2.24
N LEU A 305 7.43 -1.66 3.19
CA LEU A 305 6.33 -1.24 4.08
C LEU A 305 5.42 -0.19 3.42
N ALA A 306 6.05 0.80 2.74
CA ALA A 306 5.55 1.33 1.48
C ALA A 306 5.34 0.17 0.48
N GLU A 307 5.03 0.27 -0.79
CA GLU A 307 4.64 -0.90 -1.64
C GLU A 307 3.49 -1.83 -1.13
N ALA A 308 3.46 -2.26 0.13
CA ALA A 308 2.50 -3.15 0.76
C ALA A 308 1.26 -2.48 1.34
N ALA A 309 1.24 -1.14 1.49
CA ALA A 309 0.04 -0.49 2.01
C ALA A 309 -1.14 -0.77 1.07
N GLY A 310 -2.22 -1.31 1.63
CA GLY A 310 -3.40 -1.75 0.87
C GLY A 310 -3.29 -3.13 0.22
N VAL A 311 -2.17 -3.85 0.38
CA VAL A 311 -2.03 -5.26 -0.01
C VAL A 311 -2.61 -6.15 1.10
N THR A 312 -3.36 -7.18 0.73
CA THR A 312 -3.81 -8.19 1.69
C THR A 312 -2.60 -8.85 2.36
N PRO A 313 -2.49 -8.81 3.71
CA PRO A 313 -1.31 -9.32 4.41
C PRO A 313 -1.13 -10.82 4.17
N HIS A 314 0.12 -11.23 3.96
CA HIS A 314 0.45 -12.63 3.70
C HIS A 314 0.37 -13.49 4.97
N HIS A 315 0.39 -14.80 4.79
CA HIS A 315 0.57 -15.75 5.90
C HIS A 315 1.66 -15.28 6.87
N GLY A 316 1.32 -15.23 8.15
CA GLY A 316 2.24 -14.86 9.24
C GLY A 316 2.45 -13.37 9.41
N GLU A 317 1.89 -12.50 8.57
CA GLU A 317 1.92 -11.05 8.76
C GLU A 317 0.75 -10.56 9.62
N ILE A 318 0.93 -9.41 10.27
CA ILE A 318 -0.10 -8.75 11.06
C ILE A 318 -1.11 -8.08 10.12
N SER A 319 -2.38 -8.48 10.19
CA SER A 319 -3.46 -7.83 9.45
C SER A 319 -4.20 -6.77 10.23
N TYR A 320 -4.18 -6.84 11.56
CA TYR A 320 -4.80 -5.85 12.43
C TYR A 320 -4.09 -5.77 13.79
N LEU A 321 -3.96 -4.57 14.34
CA LEU A 321 -3.52 -4.33 15.71
C LEU A 321 -4.68 -3.82 16.56
N THR A 322 -4.94 -4.49 17.68
CA THR A 322 -5.90 -4.01 18.68
C THR A 322 -5.14 -3.46 19.88
N ILE A 323 -5.23 -2.15 20.11
CA ILE A 323 -4.68 -1.48 21.28
C ILE A 323 -5.79 -1.36 22.34
N GLY A 324 -5.65 -2.07 23.45
CA GLY A 324 -6.50 -1.94 24.61
C GLY A 324 -5.85 -1.00 25.63
N VAL A 325 -6.56 0.06 26.03
CA VAL A 325 -6.10 1.03 27.04
C VAL A 325 -7.11 1.15 28.19
N PRO A 326 -6.69 1.63 29.37
CA PRO A 326 -7.63 1.94 30.46
C PRO A 326 -8.67 3.01 30.06
N ASP A 327 -8.20 4.13 29.51
CA ASP A 327 -9.04 5.27 29.10
C ASP A 327 -8.75 5.64 27.63
N VAL A 328 -9.74 5.38 26.77
CA VAL A 328 -9.63 5.63 25.33
C VAL A 328 -9.61 7.13 25.01
N ALA A 329 -10.30 7.98 25.76
CA ALA A 329 -10.32 9.41 25.49
C ALA A 329 -8.96 10.06 25.81
N ARG A 330 -8.32 9.60 26.89
CA ARG A 330 -6.93 9.98 27.20
C ARG A 330 -5.96 9.51 26.13
N ALA A 331 -6.07 8.24 25.71
CA ALA A 331 -5.21 7.71 24.66
C ALA A 331 -5.38 8.46 23.33
N GLN A 332 -6.62 8.78 22.94
CA GLN A 332 -6.89 9.60 21.75
C GLN A 332 -6.24 10.98 21.83
N SER A 333 -6.31 11.63 23.01
CA SER A 333 -5.67 12.92 23.23
C SER A 333 -4.15 12.81 23.14
N PHE A 334 -3.56 11.76 23.75
CA PHE A 334 -2.12 11.52 23.75
C PHE A 334 -1.59 11.21 22.35
N TYR A 335 -2.10 10.16 21.70
CA TYR A 335 -1.61 9.70 20.39
C TYR A 335 -1.96 10.66 19.26
N GLY A 336 -3.09 11.38 19.36
CA GLY A 336 -3.41 12.48 18.44
C GLY A 336 -2.40 13.62 18.53
N ALA A 337 -1.99 14.02 19.73
CA ALA A 337 -0.99 15.07 19.92
C ALA A 337 0.44 14.62 19.56
N VAL A 338 0.80 13.37 19.84
CA VAL A 338 2.16 12.84 19.66
C VAL A 338 2.40 12.39 18.22
N LEU A 339 1.51 11.56 17.67
CA LEU A 339 1.68 10.89 16.38
C LEU A 339 0.88 11.55 15.25
N GLY A 340 -0.08 12.40 15.58
CA GLY A 340 -1.03 12.96 14.59
C GLY A 340 -2.19 12.02 14.28
N TRP A 341 -2.41 10.99 15.10
CA TRP A 341 -3.51 10.04 14.89
C TRP A 341 -4.88 10.71 14.98
N GLU A 342 -5.71 10.38 14.00
CA GLU A 342 -7.12 10.73 13.93
C GLU A 342 -7.96 9.48 14.26
N PHE A 343 -9.13 9.68 14.86
CA PHE A 343 -9.95 8.58 15.35
C PHE A 343 -11.36 8.66 14.79
N THR A 344 -11.81 7.56 14.19
CA THR A 344 -13.18 7.40 13.72
C THR A 344 -13.85 6.24 14.45
N PRO A 345 -15.18 6.29 14.69
CA PRO A 345 -15.87 5.17 15.33
C PRO A 345 -15.65 3.86 14.56
N GLY A 346 -15.26 2.82 15.28
CA GLY A 346 -15.10 1.47 14.74
C GLY A 346 -16.44 0.73 14.60
N HIS A 347 -16.37 -0.50 14.09
CA HIS A 347 -17.54 -1.36 13.92
C HIS A 347 -18.07 -1.95 15.24
N THR A 348 -17.24 -1.96 16.29
CA THR A 348 -17.60 -2.44 17.63
C THR A 348 -17.89 -1.26 18.56
N PRO A 349 -18.93 -1.35 19.41
CA PRO A 349 -19.22 -0.30 20.39
C PRO A 349 -18.01 -0.04 21.30
N GLY A 350 -17.56 1.22 21.35
CA GLY A 350 -16.41 1.64 22.17
C GLY A 350 -15.04 1.40 21.51
N GLY A 351 -14.99 0.79 20.34
CA GLY A 351 -13.81 0.68 19.50
C GLY A 351 -13.68 1.85 18.52
N TRP A 352 -12.45 2.21 18.19
CA TRP A 352 -12.11 3.31 17.28
C TRP A 352 -11.09 2.84 16.26
N ASN A 353 -11.28 3.22 15.00
CA ASN A 353 -10.27 3.06 13.96
C ASN A 353 -9.28 4.23 14.04
N VAL A 354 -8.02 3.95 13.71
CA VAL A 354 -6.94 4.94 13.72
C VAL A 354 -6.55 5.31 12.29
N GLN A 355 -6.48 6.62 12.03
CA GLN A 355 -6.17 7.19 10.73
C GLN A 355 -5.04 8.22 10.81
N LEU A 356 -4.40 8.45 9.67
CA LEU A 356 -3.46 9.53 9.37
C LEU A 356 -3.90 10.19 8.06
N ASP A 357 -4.11 11.50 8.09
CA ASP A 357 -4.55 12.29 6.94
C ASP A 357 -5.76 11.66 6.20
N GLY A 358 -6.77 11.23 6.97
CA GLY A 358 -7.99 10.60 6.43
C GLY A 358 -7.84 9.17 5.88
N THR A 359 -6.69 8.52 6.06
CA THR A 359 -6.44 7.14 5.62
C THR A 359 -5.96 6.25 6.78
N GLU A 360 -6.17 4.95 6.73
CA GLU A 360 -5.78 4.06 7.84
C GLU A 360 -4.27 4.03 8.10
N VAL A 361 -3.89 3.99 9.38
CA VAL A 361 -2.52 3.68 9.81
C VAL A 361 -2.10 2.29 9.33
N GLN A 362 -0.81 2.10 9.08
CA GLN A 362 -0.24 0.80 8.68
C GLN A 362 0.56 0.13 9.81
N PRO A 363 0.27 -1.15 10.14
CA PRO A 363 -0.88 -1.94 9.70
C PRO A 363 -2.17 -1.38 10.32
N MET A 364 -3.32 -1.82 9.80
CA MET A 364 -4.63 -1.38 10.28
C MET A 364 -4.71 -1.51 11.80
N THR A 365 -5.06 -0.40 12.47
CA THR A 365 -4.99 -0.32 13.92
C THR A 365 -6.32 0.18 14.48
N GLY A 366 -6.79 -0.48 15.53
CA GLY A 366 -7.90 -0.03 16.35
C GLY A 366 -7.49 0.19 17.79
N ILE A 367 -8.22 1.08 18.47
CA ILE A 367 -8.05 1.35 19.89
C ILE A 367 -9.38 1.26 20.64
N HIS A 368 -9.37 0.69 21.84
CA HIS A 368 -10.54 0.64 22.71
C HIS A 368 -10.18 0.86 24.18
N GLY A 369 -11.16 1.31 24.97
CA GLY A 369 -11.02 1.55 26.40
C GLY A 369 -11.38 0.35 27.27
N GLY A 370 -11.17 0.47 28.59
CA GLY A 370 -11.64 -0.48 29.59
C GLY A 370 -10.69 -1.65 29.90
N ALA A 371 -9.46 -1.63 29.38
CA ALA A 371 -8.44 -2.61 29.78
C ALA A 371 -7.85 -2.27 31.16
N ASP A 372 -7.58 -3.29 31.99
CA ASP A 372 -6.96 -3.07 33.31
C ASP A 372 -5.58 -2.40 33.22
N ARG A 373 -4.87 -2.65 32.12
CA ARG A 373 -3.59 -2.05 31.75
C ARG A 373 -3.47 -1.99 30.23
N PRO A 374 -2.58 -1.15 29.68
CA PRO A 374 -2.33 -1.14 28.25
C PRO A 374 -1.85 -2.51 27.73
N VAL A 375 -2.39 -2.93 26.59
CA VAL A 375 -2.01 -4.17 25.90
C VAL A 375 -2.25 -4.03 24.40
N VAL A 376 -1.36 -4.62 23.59
CA VAL A 376 -1.55 -4.72 22.15
C VAL A 376 -1.74 -6.19 21.78
N VAL A 377 -2.84 -6.49 21.09
CA VAL A 377 -3.19 -7.82 20.62
C VAL A 377 -3.17 -7.84 19.09
N PRO A 378 -2.21 -8.56 18.47
CA PRO A 378 -2.12 -8.64 17.02
C PRO A 378 -3.12 -9.68 16.48
N MET A 379 -3.57 -9.44 15.25
CA MET A 379 -4.24 -10.42 14.40
C MET A 379 -3.28 -10.78 13.27
N TYR A 380 -3.00 -12.07 13.10
CA TYR A 380 -2.14 -12.57 12.03
C TYR A 380 -2.97 -13.18 10.90
N SER A 381 -2.60 -12.85 9.66
CA SER A 381 -3.13 -13.50 8.47
C SER A 381 -2.63 -14.94 8.35
N VAL A 382 -3.50 -15.86 7.97
CA VAL A 382 -3.17 -17.25 7.66
C VAL A 382 -3.89 -17.71 6.40
N ASP A 383 -3.22 -18.53 5.61
CA ASP A 383 -3.80 -19.09 4.38
C ASP A 383 -4.95 -20.06 4.65
N ASP A 384 -4.86 -20.82 5.75
CA ASP A 384 -5.86 -21.80 6.20
C ASP A 384 -6.02 -21.74 7.72
N ILE A 385 -7.14 -21.18 8.16
CA ILE A 385 -7.42 -20.96 9.58
C ILE A 385 -7.70 -22.26 10.36
N GLU A 386 -8.27 -23.29 9.74
CA GLU A 386 -8.55 -24.57 10.40
C GLU A 386 -7.23 -25.30 10.70
N THR A 387 -6.33 -25.30 9.72
CA THR A 387 -4.98 -25.83 9.87
C THR A 387 -4.20 -25.04 10.93
N ALA A 388 -4.25 -23.71 10.89
CA ALA A 388 -3.54 -22.86 11.86
C ALA A 388 -4.07 -23.04 13.29
N VAL A 389 -5.39 -23.11 13.49
CA VAL A 389 -6.01 -23.39 14.80
C VAL A 389 -5.60 -24.75 15.35
N THR A 390 -5.47 -25.76 14.48
CA THR A 390 -4.95 -27.07 14.88
C THR A 390 -3.50 -26.97 15.35
N ARG A 391 -2.64 -26.28 14.59
CA ARG A 391 -1.23 -26.05 14.95
C ARG A 391 -1.09 -25.31 16.28
N VAL A 392 -1.94 -24.32 16.57
CA VAL A 392 -1.96 -23.61 17.87
C VAL A 392 -2.16 -24.59 19.02
N ARG A 393 -3.15 -25.48 18.91
CA ARG A 393 -3.47 -26.47 19.95
C ARG A 393 -2.36 -27.50 20.11
N GLU A 394 -1.78 -27.96 19.01
CA GLU A 394 -0.67 -28.94 19.01
C GLU A 394 0.62 -28.34 19.60
N ALA A 395 0.87 -27.05 19.38
CA ALA A 395 2.00 -26.31 19.95
C ALA A 395 1.82 -25.93 21.44
N GLY A 396 0.70 -26.33 22.07
CA GLY A 396 0.43 -26.09 23.49
C GLY A 396 -0.33 -24.80 23.82
N GLY A 397 -0.81 -24.09 22.81
CA GLY A 397 -1.70 -22.93 22.97
C GLY A 397 -3.17 -23.32 23.04
N THR A 398 -4.04 -22.31 23.12
CA THR A 398 -5.50 -22.48 23.06
C THR A 398 -6.08 -21.65 21.92
N ALA A 399 -7.08 -22.18 21.23
CA ALA A 399 -7.76 -21.48 20.14
C ALA A 399 -9.26 -21.78 20.13
N SER A 400 -10.09 -20.77 19.88
CA SER A 400 -11.52 -20.95 19.62
C SER A 400 -11.75 -21.68 18.29
N ALA A 401 -12.96 -22.14 18.05
CA ALA A 401 -13.33 -22.55 16.70
C ALA A 401 -13.23 -21.33 15.76
N PRO A 402 -12.87 -21.52 14.48
CA PRO A 402 -12.99 -20.46 13.48
C PRO A 402 -14.45 -20.00 13.37
N GLU A 403 -14.66 -18.70 13.38
CA GLU A 403 -15.98 -18.07 13.26
C GLU A 403 -16.00 -17.09 12.09
N GLN A 404 -17.11 -17.05 11.35
CA GLN A 404 -17.31 -16.09 10.26
C GLN A 404 -17.51 -14.69 10.81
N GLN A 405 -16.64 -13.77 10.43
CA GLN A 405 -16.72 -12.34 10.70
C GLN A 405 -16.98 -11.58 9.38
N PRO A 406 -17.36 -10.28 9.44
CA PRO A 406 -17.53 -9.45 8.24
C PRO A 406 -16.27 -9.33 7.37
N TYR A 407 -15.09 -9.54 7.95
CA TYR A 407 -13.78 -9.37 7.31
C TYR A 407 -13.03 -10.70 7.02
N GLY A 408 -13.72 -11.84 7.15
CA GLY A 408 -13.14 -13.16 6.93
C GLY A 408 -13.45 -14.15 8.06
N LEU A 409 -12.80 -15.31 8.04
CA LEU A 409 -12.82 -16.22 9.19
C LEU A 409 -11.83 -15.72 10.25
N ALA A 410 -12.19 -15.82 11.52
CA ALA A 410 -11.30 -15.44 12.62
C ALA A 410 -11.35 -16.45 13.77
N SER A 411 -10.25 -16.55 14.51
CA SER A 411 -10.15 -17.34 15.75
C SER A 411 -9.38 -16.56 16.81
N THR A 412 -9.85 -16.65 18.06
CA THR A 412 -9.16 -16.08 19.21
C THR A 412 -8.19 -17.12 19.77
N CYS A 413 -6.94 -16.73 19.94
CA CYS A 413 -5.86 -17.61 20.33
C CYS A 413 -5.11 -17.13 21.57
N THR A 414 -4.43 -18.05 22.22
CA THR A 414 -3.45 -17.79 23.27
C THR A 414 -2.26 -18.72 23.06
N ASP A 415 -1.05 -18.18 23.10
CA ASP A 415 0.17 -18.99 22.94
C ASP A 415 0.44 -19.88 24.17
N ASP A 416 1.49 -20.70 24.10
CA ASP A 416 1.91 -21.62 25.17
C ASP A 416 2.49 -20.90 26.41
N GLN A 417 2.49 -19.56 26.41
CA GLN A 417 2.98 -18.71 27.48
C GLN A 417 1.91 -17.75 28.02
N GLY A 418 0.73 -17.68 27.40
CA GLY A 418 -0.40 -16.85 27.81
C GLY A 418 -0.56 -15.54 27.02
N SER A 419 0.15 -15.34 25.90
CA SER A 419 0.00 -14.14 25.07
C SER A 419 -1.21 -14.28 24.16
N HIS A 420 -2.07 -13.27 24.13
CA HIS A 420 -3.26 -13.25 23.28
C HIS A 420 -2.92 -12.79 21.87
N PHE A 421 -3.55 -13.41 20.88
CA PHE A 421 -3.53 -13.00 19.47
C PHE A 421 -4.76 -13.52 18.75
N TYR A 422 -5.02 -13.02 17.55
CA TYR A 422 -6.04 -13.56 16.66
C TYR A 422 -5.40 -14.17 15.41
N LEU A 423 -6.09 -15.13 14.83
CA LEU A 423 -5.81 -15.61 13.48
C LEU A 423 -6.95 -15.17 12.57
N ALA A 424 -6.64 -14.74 11.35
CA ALA A 424 -7.63 -14.37 10.35
C ALA A 424 -7.29 -14.96 8.98
N GLN A 425 -8.33 -15.38 8.26
CA GLN A 425 -8.25 -15.77 6.86
C GLN A 425 -9.24 -14.88 6.09
N HIS A 426 -8.69 -14.04 5.20
CA HIS A 426 -9.41 -13.01 4.46
C HIS A 426 -10.05 -13.51 3.16
#